data_AF-A0A820HR17-F1
#
_entry.id   AF-A0A820HR17-F1
#
_cell.length_a   1.000
_cell.length_b   1.000
_cell.length_c   1.000
_cell.angle_alpha   90.00
_cell.angle_beta   90.00
_cell.angle_gamma   90.00
#
_symmetry.space_group_name_H-M   'P 1'
#
loop_
_entity.id
_entity.type
_entity.pdbx_description
1 polymer ?
#
loop_
_entity_poly.entity_id
_entity_poly.type
_entity_poly.pdbx_seq_one_letter_code
_entity_poly.pdbx_strand_id
1 'polypeptide(L)'
;GTLRKNKSEIPMEFLSNKTREVGSSLFGFEDNLTLVSFVPKQNKAVLLLSPKHHDNQVDNKTGKPIIVLDYNKTKGAVDQMCHKYTAKNPEWNRNKRYQRRLFLEELGLSLVTPLLDFRSKTSKFLHKDIQNTLTIVGHPVAKRNSQKSNEDSAQGKRKRCSM
;
A
#
# COMPACT_ATOMS: atom_id res chain seq x y z
N GLY A 1 0.61 4.34 11.03
CA GLY A 1 -0.82 4.50 10.71
C GLY A 1 -1.68 3.95 11.84
N THR A 2 -3.00 3.82 11.66
CA THR A 2 -3.87 3.30 12.73
C THR A 2 -3.69 1.80 12.95
N LEU A 3 -3.60 1.40 14.21
CA LEU A 3 -3.60 -0.01 14.60
C LEU A 3 -5.01 -0.46 14.98
N ARG A 4 -5.32 -1.73 14.67
CA ARG A 4 -6.55 -2.37 15.14
C ARG A 4 -6.37 -2.83 16.58
N LYS A 5 -7.37 -2.59 17.43
CA LYS A 5 -7.35 -2.91 18.87
C LYS A 5 -7.22 -4.40 19.23
N ASN A 6 -7.45 -5.31 18.27
CA ASN A 6 -7.43 -6.75 18.47
C ASN A 6 -6.05 -7.39 18.25
N LYS A 7 -5.00 -6.55 18.20
CA LYS A 7 -3.63 -6.98 18.03
C LYS A 7 -3.05 -7.38 19.39
N SER A 8 -2.57 -8.61 19.50
CA SER A 8 -2.07 -9.21 20.74
C SER A 8 -0.81 -8.51 21.27
N GLU A 9 -0.10 -7.81 20.39
CA GLU A 9 1.11 -7.04 20.71
C GLU A 9 0.80 -5.73 21.45
N ILE A 10 -0.47 -5.34 21.55
CA ILE A 10 -0.88 -4.07 22.16
C ILE A 10 -1.13 -4.27 23.66
N PRO A 11 -0.41 -3.57 24.55
CA PRO A 11 -0.65 -3.66 25.99
C PRO A 11 -2.07 -3.20 26.36
N MET A 12 -2.66 -3.82 27.38
CA MET A 12 -4.06 -3.56 27.76
C MET A 12 -4.29 -2.10 28.18
N GLU A 13 -3.26 -1.44 28.70
CA GLU A 13 -3.25 -0.03 29.11
C GLU A 13 -3.51 0.92 27.93
N PHE A 14 -3.11 0.52 26.72
CA PHE A 14 -3.33 1.29 25.50
C PHE A 14 -4.77 1.14 24.98
N LEU A 15 -5.51 0.13 25.42
CA LEU A 15 -6.90 -0.07 25.00
C LEU A 15 -7.85 0.95 25.65
N SER A 16 -9.09 0.97 25.17
CA SER A 16 -10.12 1.83 25.74
C SER A 16 -10.46 1.41 27.17
N ASN A 17 -10.31 2.32 28.12
CA ASN A 17 -10.67 2.11 29.53
C ASN A 17 -11.59 3.25 30.00
N LYS A 18 -12.56 2.93 30.87
CA LYS A 18 -13.50 3.90 31.45
C LYS A 18 -12.83 4.92 32.37
N THR A 19 -11.69 4.56 32.96
CA THR A 19 -10.95 5.44 33.86
C THR A 19 -10.12 6.49 33.13
N ARG A 20 -9.91 6.35 31.82
CA ARG A 20 -9.11 7.29 31.04
C ARG A 20 -9.93 8.52 30.67
N GLU A 21 -9.34 9.69 30.93
CA GLU A 21 -9.94 10.98 30.65
C GLU A 21 -9.94 11.30 29.15
N VAL A 22 -10.98 12.01 28.69
CA VAL A 22 -11.08 12.50 27.32
C VAL A 22 -9.98 13.54 27.06
N GLY A 23 -9.28 13.39 25.94
CA GLY A 23 -8.10 14.21 25.60
C GLY A 23 -6.79 13.64 26.13
N SER A 24 -6.81 12.64 27.02
CA SER A 24 -5.59 12.00 27.50
C SER A 24 -4.90 11.19 26.39
N SER A 25 -3.57 11.10 26.49
CA SER A 25 -2.74 10.28 25.61
C SER A 25 -1.76 9.42 26.41
N LEU A 26 -1.48 8.22 25.90
CA LEU A 26 -0.45 7.33 26.40
C LEU A 26 0.52 7.04 25.26
N PHE A 27 1.82 6.99 25.58
CA PHE A 27 2.89 6.77 24.62
C PHE A 27 3.70 5.54 25.04
N GLY A 28 4.03 4.71 24.06
CA GLY A 28 4.93 3.57 24.19
C GLY A 28 6.06 3.75 23.20
N PHE A 29 7.30 3.62 23.67
CA PHE A 29 8.49 3.83 22.88
C PHE A 29 9.25 2.51 22.74
N GLU A 30 9.63 2.23 21.52
CA GLU A 30 10.56 1.19 21.11
C GLU A 30 11.58 1.85 20.17
N ASP A 31 12.75 1.24 19.97
CA ASP A 31 13.94 1.85 19.33
C ASP A 31 13.60 2.81 18.17
N ASN A 32 12.80 2.35 17.22
CA ASN A 32 12.43 3.13 16.03
C ASN A 32 10.91 3.32 15.86
N LEU A 33 10.11 3.04 16.90
CA LEU A 33 8.65 3.06 16.81
C LEU A 33 8.03 3.72 18.04
N THR A 34 7.08 4.61 17.78
CA THR A 34 6.24 5.20 18.83
C THR A 34 4.79 4.78 18.63
N LEU A 35 4.25 4.11 19.65
CA LEU A 35 2.83 3.81 19.77
C LEU A 35 2.15 4.91 20.58
N VAL A 36 1.05 5.46 20.07
CA VAL A 36 0.21 6.40 20.81
C VAL A 36 -1.21 5.86 20.95
N SER A 37 -1.75 5.95 22.16
CA SER A 37 -3.16 5.73 22.47
C SER A 37 -3.81 7.03 22.93
N PHE A 38 -4.61 7.63 22.05
CA PHE A 38 -5.32 8.88 22.30
C PHE A 38 -6.81 8.64 22.54
N VAL A 39 -7.40 9.32 23.52
CA VAL A 39 -8.83 9.17 23.89
C VAL A 39 -9.64 10.37 23.37
N PRO A 40 -10.18 10.34 22.13
CA PRO A 40 -10.95 11.46 21.61
C PRO A 40 -12.34 11.60 22.26
N LYS A 41 -12.87 10.51 22.83
CA LYS A 41 -14.20 10.44 23.45
C LYS A 41 -14.18 9.40 24.58
N GLN A 42 -15.07 9.54 25.55
CA GLN A 42 -15.17 8.59 26.66
C GLN A 42 -15.30 7.15 26.13
N ASN A 43 -14.55 6.22 26.73
CA ASN A 43 -14.53 4.80 26.36
C ASN A 43 -14.12 4.51 24.91
N LYS A 44 -13.44 5.45 24.23
CA LYS A 44 -12.91 5.26 22.88
C LYS A 44 -11.43 5.62 22.86
N ALA A 45 -10.58 4.68 22.46
CA ALA A 45 -9.16 4.91 22.23
C ALA A 45 -8.85 4.76 20.73
N VAL A 46 -8.03 5.66 20.21
CA VAL A 46 -7.45 5.61 18.86
C VAL A 46 -5.98 5.27 19.00
N LEU A 47 -5.57 4.20 18.32
CA LEU A 47 -4.21 3.68 18.33
C LEU A 47 -3.50 4.05 17.05
N LEU A 48 -2.35 4.69 17.15
CA LEU A 48 -1.48 5.00 16.02
C LEU A 48 -0.06 4.54 16.32
N LEU A 49 0.55 3.87 15.34
CA LEU A 49 1.97 3.54 15.35
C LEU A 49 2.69 4.44 14.36
N SER A 50 3.81 5.02 14.75
CA SER A 50 4.63 5.86 13.88
C SER A 50 6.11 5.58 14.03
N PRO A 51 6.83 5.32 12.92
CA PRO A 51 8.30 5.28 12.93
C PRO A 51 8.94 6.68 12.78
N LYS A 52 8.13 7.72 12.55
CA LYS A 52 8.62 9.08 12.24
C LYS A 52 8.74 9.96 13.48
N HIS A 53 8.00 9.64 14.52
CA HIS A 53 7.94 10.43 15.75
C HIS A 53 8.59 9.60 16.85
N HIS A 54 9.49 10.21 17.61
CA HIS A 54 10.27 9.55 18.66
C HIS A 54 10.08 10.24 20.03
N ASP A 55 9.02 11.05 20.16
CA ASP A 55 8.69 11.79 21.37
C ASP A 55 7.18 11.74 21.69
N ASN A 56 6.82 12.29 22.86
CA ASN A 56 5.45 12.39 23.35
C ASN A 56 4.85 13.80 23.13
N GLN A 57 5.25 14.52 22.08
CA GLN A 57 4.78 15.88 21.89
C GLN A 57 3.26 15.95 21.70
N VAL A 58 2.64 16.90 22.41
CA VAL A 58 1.22 17.22 22.34
C VAL A 58 1.09 18.69 21.97
N ASP A 59 0.16 18.99 21.05
CA ASP A 59 -0.13 20.37 20.68
C ASP A 59 -0.90 21.09 21.80
N ASN A 60 -0.33 22.19 22.30
CA ASN A 60 -0.89 22.97 23.39
C ASN A 60 -2.25 23.59 23.08
N LYS A 61 -2.56 23.83 21.79
CA LYS A 61 -3.84 24.44 21.39
C LYS A 61 -4.99 23.43 21.34
N THR A 62 -4.72 22.23 20.84
CA THR A 62 -5.76 21.22 20.61
C THR A 62 -5.77 20.08 21.64
N GLY A 63 -4.72 19.93 22.45
CA GLY A 63 -4.54 18.81 23.36
C GLY A 63 -4.32 17.48 22.65
N LYS A 64 -4.01 17.49 21.34
CA LYS A 64 -3.83 16.27 20.54
C LYS A 64 -2.35 15.96 20.37
N PRO A 65 -1.95 14.68 20.44
CA PRO A 65 -0.59 14.27 20.07
C PRO A 65 -0.25 14.71 18.65
N ILE A 66 0.98 15.19 18.43
CA ILE A 66 1.46 15.61 17.10
C ILE A 66 1.29 14.48 16.07
N ILE A 67 1.54 13.23 16.48
CA ILE A 67 1.32 12.01 15.68
C ILE A 67 -0.11 11.93 15.13
N VAL A 68 -1.12 12.26 15.96
CA VAL A 68 -2.54 12.23 15.57
C VAL A 68 -2.83 13.34 14.56
N LEU A 69 -2.26 14.54 14.77
CA LEU A 69 -2.42 15.67 13.87
C LEU A 69 -1.83 15.36 12.49
N ASP A 70 -0.60 14.87 12.45
CA ASP A 70 0.10 14.55 11.20
C ASP A 70 -0.54 13.39 10.44
N TYR A 71 -1.03 12.37 11.15
CA TYR A 71 -1.84 11.33 10.53
C TYR A 71 -3.11 11.90 9.89
N ASN A 72 -3.82 12.79 10.59
CA ASN A 72 -5.06 13.38 10.08
C ASN A 72 -4.85 14.26 8.84
N LYS A 73 -3.69 14.93 8.72
CA LYS A 73 -3.34 15.72 7.52
C LYS A 73 -3.28 14.87 6.25
N THR A 74 -2.95 13.59 6.36
CA THR A 74 -2.65 12.72 5.20
C THR A 74 -3.63 11.57 4.97
N LYS A 75 -4.32 11.10 6.02
CA LYS A 75 -5.16 9.87 5.98
C LYS A 75 -6.33 9.87 4.99
N GLY A 76 -6.67 11.01 4.38
CA GLY A 76 -7.80 11.15 3.46
C GLY A 76 -7.41 11.56 2.04
N ALA A 77 -6.11 11.67 1.72
CA ALA A 77 -5.65 12.24 0.45
C ALA A 77 -6.22 11.51 -0.78
N VAL A 78 -6.24 10.17 -0.74
CA VAL A 78 -6.77 9.34 -1.83
C VAL A 78 -8.27 9.59 -2.05
N ASP A 79 -9.04 9.66 -0.96
CA ASP A 79 -10.48 9.86 -1.03
C ASP A 79 -10.82 11.27 -1.54
N GLN A 80 -10.08 12.28 -1.07
CA GLN A 80 -10.20 13.65 -1.55
C GLN A 80 -9.85 13.78 -3.03
N MET A 81 -8.81 13.08 -3.49
CA MET A 81 -8.42 13.08 -4.89
C MET A 81 -9.48 12.45 -5.78
N CYS A 82 -10.00 11.27 -5.40
CA CYS A 82 -11.10 10.62 -6.10
C CYS A 82 -12.33 11.54 -6.17
N HIS A 83 -12.70 12.16 -5.06
CA HIS A 83 -13.84 13.07 -5.01
C HIS A 83 -13.66 14.28 -5.95
N LYS A 84 -12.49 14.93 -5.91
CA LYS A 84 -12.16 16.04 -6.81
C LYS A 84 -12.17 15.62 -8.29
N TYR A 85 -11.71 14.40 -8.59
CA TYR A 85 -11.74 13.86 -9.94
C TYR A 85 -13.17 13.66 -10.44
N THR A 86 -14.05 13.04 -9.65
CA THR A 86 -15.47 12.86 -10.01
C THR A 86 -16.20 14.19 -10.11
N ALA A 87 -15.90 15.17 -9.25
CA ALA A 87 -16.49 16.50 -9.33
C ALA A 87 -16.11 17.25 -10.62
N LYS A 88 -14.87 17.08 -11.10
CA LYS A 88 -14.42 17.64 -12.38
C LYS A 88 -14.92 16.85 -13.60
N ASN A 89 -15.29 15.58 -13.42
CA ASN A 89 -15.76 14.69 -14.49
C ASN A 89 -17.11 14.06 -14.10
N PRO A 90 -18.22 14.80 -14.09
CA PRO A 90 -19.50 14.34 -13.54
C PRO A 90 -20.09 13.11 -14.25
N GLU A 91 -19.78 12.95 -15.54
CA GLU A 91 -20.26 11.82 -16.34
C GLU A 91 -19.40 10.56 -16.19
N TRP A 92 -18.18 10.69 -15.63
CA TRP A 92 -17.28 9.55 -15.44
C TRP A 92 -17.85 8.59 -14.39
N ASN A 93 -18.22 7.39 -14.85
CA ASN A 93 -18.73 6.31 -14.00
C ASN A 93 -19.90 6.72 -13.08
N ARG A 94 -20.71 7.72 -13.49
CA ARG A 94 -21.78 8.35 -12.67
C ARG A 94 -22.73 7.37 -11.99
N ASN A 95 -23.07 6.28 -12.69
CA ASN A 95 -24.02 5.27 -12.21
C ASN A 95 -23.36 4.13 -11.40
N LYS A 96 -22.04 4.19 -11.15
CA LYS A 96 -21.29 3.13 -10.47
C LYS A 96 -21.08 3.50 -9.00
N ARG A 97 -21.50 2.64 -8.08
CA ARG A 97 -21.25 2.83 -6.63
C ARG A 97 -19.80 2.59 -6.20
N TYR A 98 -18.99 2.00 -7.07
CA TYR A 98 -17.59 1.65 -6.83
C TYR A 98 -16.60 2.55 -7.59
N GLN A 99 -16.97 3.81 -7.86
CA GLN A 99 -16.13 4.82 -8.52
C GLN A 99 -14.71 4.92 -7.94
N ARG A 100 -14.56 4.87 -6.61
CA ARG A 100 -13.23 4.90 -5.97
C ARG A 100 -12.31 3.76 -6.43
N ARG A 101 -12.86 2.56 -6.62
CA ARG A 101 -12.09 1.41 -7.11
C ARG A 101 -11.63 1.66 -8.54
N LEU A 102 -12.54 2.09 -9.40
CA LEU A 102 -12.25 2.40 -10.81
C LEU A 102 -11.19 3.50 -10.92
N PHE A 103 -11.30 4.53 -10.08
CA PHE A 103 -10.35 5.63 -10.04
C PHE A 103 -8.93 5.13 -9.71
N LEU A 104 -8.79 4.29 -8.68
CA LEU A 104 -7.50 3.72 -8.30
C LEU A 104 -6.95 2.76 -9.36
N GLU A 105 -7.81 2.01 -10.02
CA GLU A 105 -7.46 1.08 -11.10
C GLU A 105 -6.95 1.83 -12.33
N GLU A 106 -7.72 2.81 -12.83
CA GLU A 106 -7.34 3.66 -13.96
C GLU A 106 -6.07 4.47 -13.67
N LEU A 107 -5.97 5.08 -12.47
CA LEU A 107 -4.77 5.82 -12.05
C LEU A 107 -3.55 4.91 -11.95
N GLY A 108 -3.70 3.74 -11.31
CA GLY A 108 -2.61 2.78 -11.14
C GLY A 108 -2.09 2.27 -12.48
N LEU A 109 -2.99 1.93 -13.41
CA LEU A 109 -2.65 1.55 -14.77
C LEU A 109 -1.93 2.69 -15.48
N SER A 110 -2.52 3.90 -15.50
CA SER A 110 -1.92 5.06 -16.17
C SER A 110 -0.50 5.39 -15.70
N LEU A 111 -0.21 5.22 -14.41
CA LEU A 111 1.13 5.45 -13.85
C LEU A 111 2.14 4.34 -14.17
N VAL A 112 1.68 3.09 -14.28
CA VAL A 112 2.54 1.91 -14.45
C VAL A 112 2.78 1.58 -15.93
N THR A 113 1.81 1.84 -16.80
CA THR A 113 1.86 1.60 -18.25
C THR A 113 3.15 2.11 -18.91
N PRO A 114 3.59 3.38 -18.73
CA PRO A 114 4.85 3.85 -19.33
C PRO A 114 6.09 3.08 -18.86
N LEU A 115 6.11 2.65 -17.59
CA LEU A 115 7.22 1.88 -17.01
C LEU A 115 7.24 0.45 -17.55
N LEU A 116 6.06 -0.14 -17.75
CA LEU A 116 5.88 -1.44 -18.38
C LEU A 116 6.35 -1.43 -19.83
N ASP A 117 6.00 -0.38 -20.58
CA ASP A 117 6.46 -0.17 -21.95
C ASP A 117 7.97 0.00 -22.06
N PHE A 118 8.57 0.75 -21.13
CA PHE A 118 10.02 0.86 -21.09
C PHE A 118 10.67 -0.50 -20.81
N ARG A 119 10.17 -1.23 -19.80
CA ARG A 119 10.71 -2.53 -19.41
C ARG A 119 10.58 -3.60 -20.50
N SER A 120 9.49 -3.58 -21.27
CA SER A 120 9.28 -4.50 -22.40
C SER A 120 10.29 -4.27 -23.53
N LYS A 121 10.73 -3.02 -23.73
CA LYS A 121 11.72 -2.64 -24.75
C LYS A 121 13.16 -2.89 -24.29
N THR A 122 13.47 -2.69 -23.01
CA THR A 122 14.86 -2.75 -22.50
C THR A 122 15.33 -4.18 -22.21
N SER A 123 14.46 -5.09 -21.74
CA SER A 123 14.90 -6.44 -21.34
C SER A 123 14.56 -7.51 -22.37
N LYS A 124 15.59 -8.22 -22.85
CA LYS A 124 15.46 -9.40 -23.72
C LYS A 124 14.98 -10.65 -22.96
N PHE A 125 15.08 -10.66 -21.63
CA PHE A 125 14.75 -11.80 -20.77
C PHE A 125 13.86 -11.33 -19.62
N LEU A 126 12.55 -11.32 -19.87
CA LEU A 126 11.56 -11.09 -18.83
C LEU A 126 11.06 -12.43 -18.30
N HIS A 127 10.85 -12.53 -16.98
CA HIS A 127 10.20 -13.69 -16.39
C HIS A 127 8.81 -13.89 -17.02
N LYS A 128 8.38 -15.15 -17.18
CA LYS A 128 7.15 -15.51 -17.90
C LYS A 128 5.92 -14.80 -17.32
N ASP A 129 5.86 -14.64 -16.00
CA ASP A 129 4.76 -13.93 -15.34
C ASP A 129 4.72 -12.45 -15.71
N ILE A 130 5.88 -11.81 -15.85
CA ILE A 130 5.98 -10.41 -16.27
C ILE A 130 5.51 -10.27 -17.73
N GLN A 131 5.86 -11.22 -18.60
CA GLN A 131 5.38 -11.26 -19.98
C GLN A 131 3.85 -11.44 -20.04
N ASN A 132 3.28 -12.30 -19.18
CA ASN A 132 1.84 -12.49 -19.08
C ASN A 132 1.14 -11.22 -18.58
N THR A 133 1.65 -10.56 -17.55
CA THR A 133 1.09 -9.30 -17.03
C THR A 133 1.15 -8.20 -18.09
N LEU A 134 2.27 -8.06 -18.80
CA LEU A 134 2.41 -7.12 -19.92
C LEU A 134 1.37 -7.38 -21.02
N THR A 135 1.12 -8.65 -21.34
CA THR A 135 0.11 -9.04 -22.33
C THR A 135 -1.31 -8.71 -21.87
N ILE A 136 -1.64 -8.96 -20.59
CA ILE A 136 -2.96 -8.64 -20.00
C ILE A 136 -3.22 -7.13 -19.99
N VAL A 137 -2.19 -6.32 -19.76
CA VAL A 137 -2.26 -4.85 -19.73
C VAL A 137 -2.23 -4.24 -21.15
N GLY A 138 -2.18 -5.08 -22.20
CA GLY A 138 -2.24 -4.64 -23.60
C GLY A 138 -0.89 -4.20 -24.17
N HIS A 139 0.22 -4.64 -23.58
CA HIS A 139 1.59 -4.34 -24.04
C HIS A 139 2.30 -5.65 -24.39
N PRO A 140 2.01 -6.24 -25.55
CA PRO A 140 2.56 -7.54 -25.91
C PRO A 140 4.08 -7.48 -26.05
N VAL A 141 4.77 -8.34 -25.30
CA VAL A 141 6.22 -8.57 -25.47
C VAL A 141 6.41 -9.47 -26.70
N ALA A 142 7.32 -9.09 -27.60
CA ALA A 142 7.62 -9.88 -28.79
C ALA A 142 8.04 -11.32 -28.40
N LYS A 143 7.22 -12.31 -28.78
CA LYS A 143 7.59 -13.73 -28.66
C LYS A 143 8.65 -14.04 -29.70
N ARG A 144 9.75 -14.70 -29.32
CA ARG A 144 10.59 -15.39 -30.31
C ARG A 144 9.74 -16.48 -30.96
N ASN A 145 9.61 -16.43 -32.28
CA ASN A 145 9.48 -17.65 -33.06
C ASN A 145 10.76 -18.45 -32.80
N SER A 146 10.65 -19.56 -32.08
CA SER A 146 11.66 -20.61 -32.13
C SER A 146 11.64 -21.18 -33.54
N GLN A 147 12.44 -20.61 -34.44
CA GLN A 147 12.90 -21.32 -35.63
C GLN A 147 13.63 -22.56 -35.12
N LYS A 148 12.99 -23.72 -35.25
CA LYS A 148 13.71 -24.99 -35.32
C LYS A 148 14.55 -24.94 -36.58
N SER A 149 15.84 -24.64 -36.46
CA SER A 149 16.81 -25.17 -37.41
C SER A 149 16.91 -26.66 -37.12
N ASN A 150 16.36 -27.46 -38.03
CA ASN A 150 16.71 -28.87 -38.14
C ASN A 150 18.20 -28.92 -38.50
N GLU A 151 19.04 -29.51 -37.65
CA GLU A 151 20.25 -30.18 -38.07
C GLU A 151 20.77 -31.08 -36.93
N ASP A 152 20.87 -32.35 -37.30
CA ASP A 152 21.72 -33.42 -36.80
C ASP A 152 21.47 -34.10 -35.43
N SER A 153 20.93 -35.31 -35.59
CA SER A 153 21.08 -36.46 -34.71
C SER A 153 22.56 -36.82 -34.46
N ALA A 154 23.04 -36.71 -33.22
CA ALA A 154 24.09 -37.59 -32.70
C ALA A 154 24.18 -37.54 -31.16
N GLN A 155 23.73 -38.65 -30.55
CA GLN A 155 24.18 -39.27 -29.29
C GLN A 155 24.87 -38.42 -28.21
N GLY A 156 24.24 -38.35 -27.03
CA GLY A 156 24.91 -38.00 -25.77
C GLY A 156 24.04 -38.32 -24.55
N LYS A 157 24.21 -39.52 -23.96
CA LYS A 157 23.54 -39.93 -22.72
C LYS A 157 23.99 -39.03 -21.55
N ARG A 158 23.08 -38.25 -20.97
CA ARG A 158 23.34 -37.47 -19.75
C ARG A 158 23.40 -38.42 -18.54
N LYS A 159 24.59 -38.61 -17.96
CA LYS A 159 24.74 -39.22 -16.64
C LYS A 159 24.35 -38.20 -15.57
N ARG A 160 23.64 -38.69 -14.56
CA ARG A 160 23.20 -37.96 -13.36
C ARG A 160 24.38 -37.93 -12.38
N CYS A 161 24.87 -36.76 -12.00
CA CYS A 161 25.77 -36.65 -10.85
C CYS A 161 24.92 -36.66 -9.57
N SER A 162 25.15 -37.64 -8.71
CA SER A 162 24.74 -37.67 -7.31
C SER A 162 25.86 -37.10 -6.45
N MET A 163 25.45 -36.42 -5.36
CA MET A 163 26.20 -35.80 -4.24
C MET A 163 27.73 -35.72 -4.34
#